data_AF-A0A8D8F2E8-F1
#
_entry.id   AF-A0A8D8F2E8-F1
#
_cell.length_a   1.000
_cell.length_b   1.000
_cell.length_c   1.000
_cell.angle_alpha   90.00
_cell.angle_beta   90.00
_cell.angle_gamma   90.00
#
_symmetry.space_group_name_H-M   'P 1'
#
loop_
_entity.id
_entity.type
_entity.pdbx_description
1 polymer ?
#
loop_
_entity_poly.entity_id
_entity_poly.type
_entity_poly.pdbx_seq_one_letter_code
_entity_poly.pdbx_strand_id
1 'polypeptide(L)'
;MAASTTTTEKTGSFTKAMRVATREIHNVSDGLVNAKLAFALYDSAVWAEGLLVFYEIFKFLEQHVAHDFLPEEFHRTVQFEQDLDFYLGADWKTKYQPRKEVCDYLKHLEQIERENPNLLVAYVYHLYMGLLSGGQILQKRR
;
A
#
# COMPACT_ATOMS: atom_id res chain seq x y z
N MET A 1 -20.99 40.68 22.43
CA MET A 1 -19.83 39.77 22.33
C MET A 1 -20.15 38.76 21.25
N ALA A 2 -19.54 38.90 20.07
CA ALA A 2 -19.77 38.00 18.95
C ALA A 2 -18.84 36.77 19.10
N ALA A 3 -19.44 35.59 19.28
CA ALA A 3 -18.72 34.34 19.16
C ALA A 3 -18.63 33.99 17.67
N SER A 4 -17.46 34.23 17.07
CA SER A 4 -17.14 33.76 15.73
C SER A 4 -16.93 32.25 15.77
N THR A 5 -17.98 31.49 15.48
CA THR A 5 -17.86 30.08 15.08
C THR A 5 -17.32 30.03 13.66
N THR A 6 -16.03 29.74 13.52
CA THR A 6 -15.41 29.39 12.24
C THR A 6 -15.87 28.00 11.82
N THR A 7 -17.00 27.95 11.13
CA THR A 7 -17.46 26.76 10.39
C THR A 7 -16.49 26.56 9.23
N THR A 8 -15.54 25.63 9.36
CA THR A 8 -14.72 25.23 8.21
C THR A 8 -15.50 24.17 7.45
N GLU A 9 -16.37 24.61 6.53
CA GLU A 9 -16.97 23.71 5.55
C GLU A 9 -15.86 23.09 4.69
N LYS A 10 -15.44 21.86 4.99
CA LYS A 10 -14.71 21.03 4.01
C LYS A 10 -15.72 20.57 2.95
N THR A 11 -15.88 21.38 1.91
CA THR A 11 -16.71 21.09 0.73
C THR A 11 -16.07 20.00 -0.16
N GLY A 12 -16.13 18.73 0.27
CA GLY A 12 -15.70 17.59 -0.54
C GLY A 12 -15.82 16.24 0.18
N SER A 13 -15.98 15.15 -0.59
CA SER A 13 -15.93 13.79 -0.04
C SER A 13 -14.57 13.49 0.60
N PHE A 14 -14.53 12.54 1.54
CA PHE A 14 -13.30 12.06 2.15
C PHE A 14 -12.26 11.64 1.10
N THR A 15 -12.67 10.89 0.08
CA THR A 15 -11.81 10.46 -1.03
C THR A 15 -11.23 11.63 -1.82
N LYS A 16 -12.01 12.69 -2.07
CA LYS A 16 -11.53 13.91 -2.73
C LYS A 16 -10.50 14.63 -1.87
N ALA A 17 -10.75 14.73 -0.56
CA ALA A 17 -9.80 15.34 0.37
C ALA A 17 -8.48 14.57 0.42
N MET A 18 -8.54 13.24 0.48
CA MET A 18 -7.37 12.35 0.44
C MET A 18 -6.56 12.55 -0.83
N ARG A 19 -7.19 12.47 -2.02
CA ARG A 19 -6.53 12.67 -3.31
C ARG A 19 -5.83 14.03 -3.40
N VAL A 20 -6.47 15.09 -2.91
CA VAL A 20 -5.89 16.44 -2.96
C VAL A 20 -4.71 16.56 -1.99
N ALA A 21 -4.84 16.03 -0.77
CA ALA A 21 -3.81 16.12 0.25
C ALA A 21 -2.53 15.36 -0.13
N THR A 22 -2.63 14.28 -0.90
CA THR A 22 -1.48 13.43 -1.23
C THR A 22 -0.99 13.57 -2.67
N ARG A 23 -1.62 14.42 -3.49
CA ARG A 23 -1.28 14.56 -4.93
C ARG A 23 0.20 14.80 -5.18
N GLU A 24 0.81 15.73 -4.46
CA GLU A 24 2.20 16.12 -4.71
C GLU A 24 3.17 14.98 -4.35
N ILE A 25 2.97 14.32 -3.19
CA ILE A 25 3.82 13.19 -2.79
C ILE A 25 3.56 11.95 -3.66
N HIS A 26 2.33 11.74 -4.11
CA HIS A 26 1.97 10.69 -5.06
C HIS A 26 2.72 10.87 -6.39
N ASN A 27 2.74 12.09 -6.94
CA ASN A 27 3.47 12.38 -8.20
C ASN A 27 4.97 12.07 -8.09
N VAL A 28 5.59 12.40 -6.94
CA VAL A 28 6.99 12.07 -6.67
C VAL A 28 7.18 10.55 -6.58
N SER A 29 6.31 9.87 -5.84
CA SER A 29 6.34 8.42 -5.70
C SER A 29 6.18 7.71 -7.05
N ASP A 30 5.21 8.12 -7.86
CA ASP A 30 4.97 7.59 -9.20
C ASP A 30 6.21 7.71 -10.10
N GLY A 31 6.90 8.85 -10.07
CA GLY A 31 8.12 9.05 -10.84
C GLY A 31 9.21 8.04 -10.45
N LEU A 32 9.44 7.87 -9.15
CA LEU A 32 10.44 6.94 -8.62
C LEU A 32 10.08 5.47 -8.89
N VAL A 33 8.81 5.11 -8.70
CA VAL A 33 8.30 3.76 -8.93
C VAL A 33 8.39 3.41 -10.42
N ASN A 34 7.97 4.30 -11.32
CA ASN A 34 8.08 4.06 -12.77
C ASN A 34 9.52 3.89 -13.24
N ALA A 35 10.48 4.65 -12.68
CA ALA A 35 11.89 4.47 -12.98
C ALA A 35 12.40 3.08 -12.52
N LYS A 36 12.02 2.63 -11.32
CA LYS A 36 12.38 1.29 -10.81
C LYS A 36 11.71 0.17 -11.60
N LEU A 37 10.45 0.34 -12.00
CA LEU A 37 9.70 -0.63 -12.79
C LEU A 37 10.32 -0.87 -14.16
N ALA A 38 10.91 0.16 -14.77
CA ALA A 38 11.65 -0.01 -16.01
C ALA A 38 12.76 -1.07 -15.88
N PHE A 39 13.42 -1.18 -14.72
CA PHE A 39 14.39 -2.24 -14.45
C PHE A 39 13.73 -3.57 -14.05
N ALA A 40 12.70 -3.52 -13.20
CA ALA A 40 12.01 -4.71 -12.71
C ALA A 40 11.31 -5.52 -13.82
N LEU A 41 10.95 -4.90 -14.94
CA LEU A 41 10.38 -5.61 -16.09
C LEU A 41 11.41 -6.48 -16.84
N TYR A 42 12.71 -6.22 -16.68
CA TYR A 42 13.77 -7.02 -17.31
C TYR A 42 14.42 -8.04 -16.37
N ASP A 43 14.21 -7.93 -15.06
CA ASP A 43 14.83 -8.79 -14.05
C ASP A 43 13.78 -9.32 -13.06
N SER A 44 13.57 -10.64 -13.10
CA SER A 44 12.59 -11.32 -12.24
C SER A 44 12.97 -11.31 -10.76
N ALA A 45 14.26 -11.25 -10.43
CA ALA A 45 14.70 -11.13 -9.04
C ALA A 45 14.36 -9.75 -8.49
N VAL A 46 14.63 -8.69 -9.26
CA VAL A 46 14.26 -7.30 -8.89
C VAL A 46 12.74 -7.16 -8.76
N TRP A 47 11.97 -7.83 -9.63
CA TRP A 47 10.52 -7.87 -9.47
C TRP A 47 10.09 -8.54 -8.17
N ALA A 48 10.62 -9.73 -7.87
CA ALA A 48 10.29 -10.47 -6.66
C ALA A 48 10.65 -9.68 -5.39
N GLU A 49 11.78 -8.97 -5.39
CA GLU A 49 12.13 -8.03 -4.33
C GLU A 49 11.09 -6.92 -4.16
N GLY A 50 10.55 -6.40 -5.27
CA GLY A 50 9.45 -5.44 -5.24
C GLY A 50 8.18 -6.01 -4.59
N LEU A 51 7.80 -7.24 -4.94
CA LEU A 51 6.66 -7.92 -4.33
C LEU A 51 6.85 -8.10 -2.82
N LEU A 52 8.05 -8.50 -2.38
CA LEU A 52 8.39 -8.67 -0.97
C LEU A 52 8.27 -7.38 -0.13
N VAL A 53 8.43 -6.20 -0.75
CA VAL A 53 8.22 -4.92 -0.07
C VAL A 53 6.74 -4.69 0.22
N PHE A 54 5.85 -5.03 -0.70
CA PHE A 54 4.41 -4.84 -0.53
C PHE A 54 3.75 -5.96 0.28
N TYR A 55 4.22 -7.20 0.15
CA TYR A 55 3.63 -8.39 0.76
C TYR A 55 3.35 -8.21 2.26
N GLU A 56 4.34 -7.81 3.06
CA GLU A 56 4.15 -7.66 4.51
C GLU A 56 3.24 -6.48 4.87
N ILE A 57 3.26 -5.40 4.08
CA ILE A 57 2.41 -4.22 4.32
C ILE A 57 0.95 -4.55 4.05
N PHE A 58 0.66 -5.23 2.93
CA PHE A 58 -0.69 -5.67 2.60
C PHE A 58 -1.20 -6.68 3.64
N LYS A 59 -0.38 -7.67 3.98
CA LYS A 59 -0.70 -8.66 5.01
C LYS A 59 -1.03 -8.01 6.36
N PHE A 60 -0.24 -7.02 6.78
CA PHE A 60 -0.53 -6.28 8.00
C PHE A 60 -1.90 -5.60 7.93
N LEU A 61 -2.18 -4.85 6.86
CA LEU A 61 -3.45 -4.13 6.73
C LEU A 61 -4.67 -5.07 6.67
N GLU A 62 -4.55 -6.19 5.97
CA GLU A 62 -5.59 -7.23 5.88
C GLU A 62 -5.91 -7.89 7.23
N GLN A 63 -4.97 -7.87 8.18
CA GLN A 63 -5.16 -8.45 9.52
C GLN A 63 -5.67 -7.44 10.56
N HIS A 64 -5.41 -6.14 10.36
CA HIS A 64 -5.63 -5.11 11.39
C HIS A 64 -6.69 -4.07 11.00
N VAL A 65 -7.13 -4.04 9.73
CA VAL A 65 -8.23 -3.18 9.29
C VAL A 65 -9.54 -3.94 9.37
N ALA A 66 -10.58 -3.30 9.92
CA ALA A 66 -11.90 -3.91 10.02
C ALA A 66 -12.47 -4.26 8.63
N HIS A 67 -13.16 -5.40 8.57
CA HIS A 67 -13.76 -5.94 7.34
C HIS A 67 -14.66 -4.93 6.60
N ASP A 68 -15.37 -4.07 7.34
CA ASP A 68 -16.23 -3.02 6.76
C ASP A 68 -15.44 -2.01 5.89
N PHE A 69 -14.15 -1.85 6.15
CA PHE A 69 -13.25 -0.96 5.41
C PHE A 69 -12.34 -1.69 4.42
N LEU A 70 -12.00 -2.95 4.70
CA LEU A 70 -11.23 -3.81 3.81
C LEU A 70 -11.87 -5.20 3.74
N PRO A 71 -12.82 -5.41 2.82
CA PRO A 71 -13.44 -6.72 2.62
C PRO A 71 -12.46 -7.78 2.12
N GLU A 72 -12.69 -9.04 2.50
CA GLU A 72 -11.80 -10.17 2.18
C GLU A 72 -11.60 -10.37 0.67
N GLU A 73 -12.57 -10.02 -0.18
CA GLU A 73 -12.43 -10.13 -1.64
C GLU A 73 -11.31 -9.25 -2.21
N PHE A 74 -10.92 -8.19 -1.49
CA PHE A 74 -9.82 -7.33 -1.89
C PHE A 74 -8.47 -7.84 -1.41
N HIS A 75 -8.41 -8.70 -0.39
CA HIS A 75 -7.16 -9.21 0.17
C HIS A 75 -6.25 -9.78 -0.91
N ARG A 76 -4.97 -9.43 -0.87
CA ARG A 76 -3.93 -9.79 -1.85
C ARG A 76 -2.84 -10.69 -1.28
N THR A 77 -2.80 -10.94 0.04
CA THR A 77 -1.75 -11.76 0.67
C THR A 77 -1.56 -13.10 -0.04
N VAL A 78 -2.65 -13.82 -0.33
CA VAL A 78 -2.57 -15.13 -1.00
C VAL A 78 -1.98 -15.02 -2.40
N GLN A 79 -2.34 -14.00 -3.17
CA GLN A 79 -1.81 -13.78 -4.52
C GLN A 79 -0.33 -13.39 -4.48
N PHE A 80 0.09 -12.57 -3.50
CA PHE A 80 1.51 -12.30 -3.27
C PHE A 80 2.28 -13.58 -2.98
N GLU A 81 1.76 -14.46 -2.11
CA GLU A 81 2.43 -15.73 -1.79
C GLU A 81 2.57 -16.63 -3.02
N GLN A 82 1.54 -16.72 -3.87
CA GLN A 82 1.60 -17.47 -5.13
C GLN A 82 2.64 -16.92 -6.10
N ASP A 83 2.70 -15.59 -6.26
CA ASP A 83 3.70 -14.96 -7.11
C ASP A 83 5.11 -15.18 -6.55
N LEU A 84 5.30 -15.06 -5.24
CA LEU A 84 6.59 -15.26 -4.58
C LEU A 84 7.06 -16.73 -4.66
N ASP A 85 6.14 -17.69 -4.52
CA ASP A 85 6.43 -19.11 -4.75
C ASP A 85 6.93 -19.34 -6.19
N PHE A 86 6.31 -18.67 -7.18
CA PHE A 86 6.73 -18.76 -8.58
C PHE A 86 8.12 -18.16 -8.82
N TYR A 87 8.42 -16.97 -8.27
CA TYR A 87 9.68 -16.27 -8.55
C TYR A 87 10.86 -16.74 -7.69
N LEU A 88 10.62 -17.10 -6.43
CA LEU A 88 11.67 -17.38 -5.45
C LEU A 88 11.73 -18.88 -5.05
N GLY A 89 10.75 -19.67 -5.50
CA GLY A 89 10.61 -21.09 -5.17
C GLY A 89 9.87 -21.33 -3.86
N ALA A 90 9.31 -22.53 -3.69
CA ALA A 90 8.43 -22.89 -2.57
C ALA A 90 9.06 -22.74 -1.16
N ASP A 91 10.38 -22.62 -1.07
CA ASP A 91 11.09 -22.43 0.20
C ASP A 91 11.42 -20.97 0.51
N TRP A 92 10.92 -20.00 -0.28
CA TRP A 92 11.25 -18.58 -0.14
C TRP A 92 10.98 -18.04 1.27
N LYS A 93 9.88 -18.45 1.91
CA LYS A 93 9.52 -18.03 3.28
C LYS A 93 10.60 -18.38 4.31
N THR A 94 11.40 -19.43 4.08
CA THR A 94 12.46 -19.86 4.99
C THR A 94 13.74 -19.03 4.86
N LYS A 95 13.97 -18.46 3.68
CA LYS A 95 15.15 -17.64 3.35
C LYS A 95 14.86 -16.14 3.44
N TYR A 96 13.58 -15.78 3.46
CA TYR A 96 13.10 -14.42 3.43
C TYR A 96 13.19 -13.76 4.81
N GLN A 97 13.69 -12.53 4.81
CA GLN A 97 13.54 -11.59 5.92
C GLN A 97 13.09 -10.24 5.35
N PRO A 98 12.06 -9.59 5.95
CA PRO A 98 11.66 -8.27 5.51
C PRO A 98 12.81 -7.27 5.66
N ARG A 99 12.93 -6.35 4.69
CA ARG A 99 13.95 -5.30 4.74
C ARG A 99 13.73 -4.40 5.96
N LYS A 100 14.80 -3.76 6.43
CA LYS A 100 14.73 -2.82 7.55
C LYS A 100 13.66 -1.75 7.33
N GLU A 101 13.56 -1.20 6.12
CA GLU A 101 12.59 -0.17 5.75
C GLU A 101 11.15 -0.68 5.83
N VAL A 102 10.91 -1.95 5.47
CA VAL A 102 9.59 -2.59 5.60
C VAL A 102 9.27 -2.78 7.08
N CYS A 103 10.22 -3.28 7.87
CA CYS A 103 10.04 -3.42 9.33
C CYS A 103 9.75 -2.07 10.01
N ASP A 104 10.44 -1.00 9.60
CA ASP A 104 10.19 0.34 10.14
C ASP A 104 8.82 0.87 9.74
N TYR A 105 8.37 0.58 8.51
CA TYR A 105 7.02 0.91 8.04
C TYR A 105 5.94 0.16 8.85
N LEU A 106 6.12 -1.14 9.09
CA LEU A 106 5.20 -1.93 9.90
C LEU A 106 5.08 -1.40 11.33
N LYS A 107 6.21 -1.09 11.97
CA LYS A 107 6.22 -0.46 13.31
C LYS A 107 5.47 0.87 13.34
N HIS A 108 5.55 1.64 12.25
CA HIS A 108 4.78 2.87 12.12
C HIS A 108 3.28 2.60 12.00
N LEU A 109 2.86 1.59 11.23
CA LEU A 109 1.46 1.17 11.17
C LEU A 109 0.95 0.66 12.53
N GLU A 110 1.73 -0.13 13.25
CA GLU A 110 1.42 -0.57 14.62
C GLU A 110 1.28 0.62 15.59
N GLN A 111 2.06 1.67 15.43
CA GLN A 111 1.90 2.90 16.21
C GLN A 111 0.57 3.59 15.87
N ILE A 112 0.26 3.75 14.59
CA ILE A 112 -0.99 4.36 14.13
C ILE A 112 -2.20 3.58 14.63
N GLU A 113 -2.14 2.25 14.55
CA GLU A 113 -3.19 1.37 15.05
C GLU A 113 -3.46 1.59 16.54
N ARG A 114 -2.39 1.64 17.35
CA ARG A 114 -2.50 1.90 18.80
C ARG A 114 -3.07 3.28 19.11
N GLU A 115 -2.75 4.28 18.29
CA GLU A 115 -3.28 5.64 18.46
C GLU A 115 -4.75 5.74 18.04
N ASN A 116 -5.08 5.24 16.85
CA ASN A 116 -6.44 5.15 16.34
C ASN A 116 -6.49 4.18 15.13
N PRO A 117 -7.08 2.99 15.26
CA PRO A 117 -7.09 1.98 14.19
C PRO A 117 -7.82 2.44 12.93
N ASN A 118 -8.78 3.38 13.04
CA ASN A 118 -9.47 3.93 11.87
C ASN A 118 -8.52 4.69 10.93
N LEU A 119 -7.37 5.16 11.41
CA LEU A 119 -6.40 5.87 10.56
C LEU A 119 -5.72 4.94 9.55
N LEU A 120 -5.71 3.63 9.77
CA LEU A 120 -5.20 2.65 8.81
C LEU A 120 -5.98 2.67 7.48
N VAL A 121 -7.24 3.12 7.48
CA VAL A 121 -8.05 3.27 6.26
C VAL A 121 -7.38 4.20 5.23
N ALA A 122 -6.57 5.15 5.69
CA ALA A 122 -5.81 6.03 4.81
C ALA A 122 -4.76 5.28 4.00
N TYR A 123 -4.15 4.24 4.57
CA TYR A 123 -3.16 3.40 3.91
C TYR A 123 -3.82 2.42 2.95
N VAL A 124 -4.94 1.83 3.37
CA VAL A 124 -5.78 1.00 2.49
C VAL A 124 -6.18 1.80 1.25
N TYR A 125 -6.71 3.01 1.43
CA TYR A 125 -7.08 3.87 0.31
C TYR A 125 -5.92 4.06 -0.69
N HIS A 126 -4.71 4.42 -0.23
CA HIS A 126 -3.61 4.71 -1.15
C HIS A 126 -3.03 3.45 -1.82
N LEU A 127 -2.86 2.36 -1.07
CA LEU A 127 -2.25 1.13 -1.61
C LEU A 127 -3.20 0.40 -2.57
N TYR A 128 -4.48 0.27 -2.21
CA TYR A 128 -5.46 -0.42 -3.04
C TYR A 128 -5.89 0.40 -4.25
N MET A 129 -6.02 1.73 -4.14
CA MET A 129 -6.26 2.56 -5.32
C MET A 129 -5.06 2.58 -6.27
N GLY A 130 -3.82 2.53 -5.75
CA GLY A 130 -2.63 2.36 -6.57
C GLY A 130 -2.64 1.03 -7.34
N LEU A 131 -3.01 -0.07 -6.68
CA LEU A 131 -3.14 -1.39 -7.30
C LEU A 131 -4.21 -1.42 -8.40
N LEU A 132 -5.39 -0.85 -8.13
CA LEU A 132 -6.52 -0.86 -9.05
C LEU A 132 -6.37 0.14 -10.21
N SER A 133 -5.39 1.04 -10.16
CA SER A 133 -5.11 1.99 -11.24
C SER A 133 -3.81 1.64 -11.98
N GLY A 134 -2.65 1.94 -11.40
CA GLY A 134 -1.34 1.66 -11.99
C GLY A 134 -1.04 0.17 -12.13
N GLY A 135 -1.49 -0.64 -11.17
CA GLY A 135 -1.28 -2.09 -11.19
C GLY A 135 -1.93 -2.78 -12.40
N GLN A 136 -3.10 -2.34 -12.85
CA GLN A 136 -3.76 -2.87 -14.04
C GLN A 136 -2.96 -2.60 -15.33
N ILE A 137 -2.25 -1.47 -15.39
CA ILE A 137 -1.39 -1.14 -16.53
C ILE A 137 -0.16 -2.03 -16.51
N LEU A 138 0.40 -2.30 -15.33
CA LEU A 138 1.57 -3.14 -15.17
C LEU A 138 1.30 -4.61 -15.52
N GLN A 139 0.13 -5.12 -15.15
CA GLN A 139 -0.29 -6.48 -15.52
C GLN A 139 -0.26 -6.70 -17.04
N LYS A 140 -0.60 -5.69 -17.85
CA LYS A 140 -0.58 -5.80 -19.32
C LYS A 140 0.82 -5.82 -19.92
N ARG A 141 1.84 -5.46 -19.13
CA ARG A 141 3.24 -5.31 -19.58
C ARG A 141 4.12 -6.46 -19.13
N ARG A 142 3.56 -7.48 -18.47
CA ARG A 142 4.29 -8.60 -17.91
C ARG A 142 3.58 -9.92 -18.18
#